data_AF-A0A3M8CQ47-F1
#
_entry.id   AF-A0A3M8CQ47-F1
#
_cell.length_a   1.000
_cell.length_b   1.000
_cell.length_c   1.000
_cell.angle_alpha   90.00
_cell.angle_beta   90.00
_cell.angle_gamma   90.00
#
_symmetry.space_group_name_H-M   'P 1'
#
loop_
_entity.id
_entity.type
_entity.pdbx_description
1 polymer ?
#
loop_
_entity_poly.entity_id
_entity_poly.type
_entity_poly.pdbx_seq_one_letter_code
_entity_poly.pdbx_strand_id
1 'polypeptide(L)'
;MNWRNKAILLLLLIGGFLYAVIQGIVIPANEEKAEQYQREQQEPWTHDLKSVLPYKNPYMGNAGNLINLFAHLPLNELERTYELESDRFTVNLHYKEAAGEIGMKELKRKLLYNSLAAFALIDNLQVVHYHFTDTTLTARRADVERIFPGPLAELLKEERWQEDVQKKWADEEFLEKSVETVFGG
;
A
#
# COMPACT_ATOMS: atom_id res chain seq x y z
N MET A 1 -8.50 54.48 28.09
CA MET A 1 -8.13 53.04 27.99
C MET A 1 -6.63 52.90 28.18
N ASN A 2 -6.20 52.20 29.22
CA ASN A 2 -4.79 52.09 29.62
C ASN A 2 -4.02 51.18 28.65
N TRP A 3 -2.72 51.39 28.51
CA TRP A 3 -1.85 50.67 27.56
C TRP A 3 -1.99 49.15 27.62
N ARG A 4 -2.11 48.59 28.82
CA ARG A 4 -2.31 47.15 29.05
C ARG A 4 -3.56 46.62 28.35
N ASN A 5 -4.67 47.36 28.39
CA ASN A 5 -5.93 46.94 27.77
C ASN A 5 -5.83 47.01 26.24
N LYS A 6 -5.10 48.00 25.69
CA LYS A 6 -4.82 48.08 24.25
C LYS A 6 -3.98 46.89 23.78
N ALA A 7 -2.96 46.52 24.55
CA ALA A 7 -2.12 45.37 24.26
C ALA A 7 -2.91 44.06 24.30
N ILE A 8 -3.78 43.87 25.31
CA ILE A 8 -4.65 42.68 25.40
C ILE A 8 -5.60 42.59 24.20
N LEU A 9 -6.25 43.69 23.82
CA LEU A 9 -7.16 43.71 22.67
C LEU A 9 -6.43 43.41 21.35
N LEU A 10 -5.23 43.95 21.17
CA LEU A 10 -4.41 43.68 19.99
C LEU A 10 -3.98 42.21 19.92
N LEU A 11 -3.55 41.62 21.04
CA LEU A 11 -3.23 40.19 21.09
C LEU A 11 -4.45 39.32 20.79
N LEU A 12 -5.64 39.71 21.26
CA LEU A 12 -6.88 38.99 20.99
C LEU A 12 -7.25 39.04 19.50
N LEU A 13 -7.09 40.20 18.84
CA LEU A 13 -7.28 40.33 17.39
C LEU A 13 -6.29 39.49 16.60
N ILE A 14 -5.01 39.49 16.98
CA ILE A 14 -3.98 38.66 16.34
C ILE A 14 -4.30 37.17 16.54
N GLY A 15 -4.67 36.77 17.77
CA GLY A 15 -5.05 35.40 18.07
C GLY A 15 -6.27 34.94 17.26
N GLY A 16 -7.31 35.77 17.17
CA GLY A 16 -8.49 35.50 16.36
C GLY A 16 -8.15 35.40 14.86
N PHE A 17 -7.29 36.26 14.35
CA PHE A 17 -6.81 36.20 12.97
C PHE A 17 -6.01 34.93 12.70
N LEU A 18 -5.04 34.59 13.55
CA LEU A 18 -4.26 33.35 13.43
C LEU A 18 -5.16 32.11 13.50
N TYR A 19 -6.13 32.09 14.42
CA TYR A 19 -7.11 31.02 14.51
C TYR A 19 -7.92 30.88 13.21
N ALA A 20 -8.40 31.99 12.64
CA ALA A 20 -9.11 31.98 11.37
C ALA A 20 -8.24 31.46 10.20
N VAL A 21 -6.96 31.82 10.16
CA VAL A 21 -6.01 31.30 9.16
C VAL A 21 -5.80 29.79 9.32
N ILE A 22 -5.63 29.32 10.56
CA ILE A 22 -5.46 27.88 10.82
C ILE A 22 -6.70 27.10 10.36
N GLN A 23 -7.89 27.55 10.74
CA GLN A 23 -9.16 26.88 10.42
C GLN A 23 -9.53 26.97 8.94
N GLY A 24 -9.32 28.12 8.30
CA GLY A 24 -9.78 28.37 6.93
C GLY A 24 -8.79 28.00 5.83
N ILE A 25 -7.51 27.85 6.15
CA ILE A 25 -6.45 27.63 5.15
C ILE A 25 -5.59 26.42 5.52
N VAL A 26 -5.01 26.40 6.72
CA VAL A 26 -3.99 25.38 7.06
C VAL A 26 -4.61 23.99 7.21
N ILE A 27 -5.71 23.87 7.94
CA ILE A 27 -6.40 22.59 8.14
C ILE A 27 -6.91 22.02 6.81
N PRO A 28 -7.70 22.76 5.99
CA PRO A 28 -8.18 22.26 4.70
C PRO A 28 -7.05 21.87 3.76
N ALA A 29 -5.99 22.68 3.64
CA ALA A 29 -4.86 22.37 2.76
C ALA A 29 -4.08 21.12 3.21
N ASN A 30 -4.05 20.81 4.50
CA ASN A 30 -3.44 19.59 5.00
C ASN A 30 -4.35 18.36 4.77
N GLU A 31 -5.66 18.51 4.90
CA GLU A 31 -6.65 17.46 4.59
C GLU A 31 -6.59 17.08 3.11
N GLU A 32 -6.59 18.07 2.20
CA GLU A 32 -6.47 17.82 0.75
C GLU A 32 -5.18 17.07 0.40
N LYS A 33 -4.05 17.44 1.01
CA LYS A 33 -2.78 16.73 0.84
C LYS A 33 -2.83 15.32 1.39
N ALA A 34 -3.47 15.11 2.54
CA ALA A 34 -3.60 13.79 3.13
C ALA A 34 -4.48 12.88 2.26
N GLU A 35 -5.61 13.38 1.75
CA GLU A 35 -6.47 12.65 0.82
C GLU A 35 -5.76 12.33 -0.49
N GLN A 36 -4.99 13.28 -1.04
CA GLN A 36 -4.17 13.04 -2.21
C GLN A 36 -3.14 11.93 -1.95
N TYR A 37 -2.43 12.00 -0.83
CA TYR A 37 -1.47 10.97 -0.45
C TYR A 37 -2.14 9.60 -0.32
N GLN A 38 -3.32 9.51 0.31
CA GLN A 38 -4.06 8.25 0.42
C GLN A 38 -4.45 7.67 -0.94
N ARG A 39 -4.87 8.51 -1.90
CA ARG A 39 -5.14 8.08 -3.28
C ARG A 39 -3.87 7.58 -3.98
N GLU A 40 -2.75 8.28 -3.79
CA GLU A 40 -1.45 7.86 -4.32
C GLU A 40 -0.98 6.53 -3.73
N GLN A 41 -1.32 6.22 -2.47
CA GLN A 41 -1.04 4.92 -1.86
C GLN A 41 -1.92 3.77 -2.40
N GLN A 42 -3.03 4.05 -3.09
CA GLN A 42 -3.82 3.01 -3.77
C GLN A 42 -3.25 2.59 -5.12
N GLU A 43 -2.30 3.37 -5.66
CA GLU A 43 -1.76 3.14 -7.00
C GLU A 43 -0.32 2.63 -6.96
N PRO A 44 -0.01 1.48 -7.59
CA PRO A 44 1.32 0.88 -7.56
C PRO A 44 2.48 1.80 -7.98
N TRP A 45 2.25 2.67 -8.97
CA TRP A 45 3.28 3.57 -9.51
C TRP A 45 3.56 4.80 -8.65
N THR A 46 2.69 5.13 -7.68
CA THR A 46 2.88 6.23 -6.72
C THR A 46 2.98 5.78 -5.26
N HIS A 47 2.75 4.51 -4.98
CA HIS A 47 2.84 3.95 -3.62
C HIS A 47 4.20 4.23 -2.97
N ASP A 48 4.20 4.60 -1.69
CA ASP A 48 5.42 4.94 -0.98
C ASP A 48 6.01 3.68 -0.33
N LEU A 49 7.15 3.22 -0.86
CA LEU A 49 7.89 2.09 -0.30
C LEU A 49 8.21 2.28 1.19
N LYS A 50 8.52 3.51 1.64
CA LYS A 50 8.90 3.78 3.03
C LYS A 50 7.77 3.47 4.01
N SER A 51 6.52 3.53 3.55
CA SER A 51 5.35 3.18 4.36
C SER A 51 5.30 1.69 4.74
N VAL A 52 5.95 0.81 3.96
CA VAL A 52 5.91 -0.65 4.15
C VAL A 52 7.23 -1.26 4.62
N LEU A 53 8.37 -0.57 4.46
CA LEU A 53 9.68 -1.03 4.94
C LEU A 53 9.71 -1.41 6.44
N PRO A 54 9.03 -0.70 7.37
CA PRO A 54 9.02 -1.07 8.79
C PRO A 54 8.46 -2.46 9.08
N TYR A 55 7.66 -3.03 8.17
CA TYR A 55 7.03 -4.33 8.34
C TYR A 55 7.88 -5.50 7.86
N LYS A 56 9.07 -5.23 7.29
CA LYS A 56 10.03 -6.26 6.88
C LYS A 56 10.25 -7.27 8.01
N ASN A 57 10.16 -8.55 7.70
CA ASN A 57 10.32 -9.61 8.68
C ASN A 57 10.87 -10.91 8.05
N PRO A 58 11.79 -11.64 8.70
CA PRO A 58 12.23 -12.93 8.17
C PRO A 58 11.12 -14.00 8.16
N TYR A 59 10.08 -13.87 8.98
CA TYR A 59 9.05 -14.89 9.17
C TYR A 59 7.63 -14.36 8.96
N MET A 60 6.88 -15.00 8.07
CA MET A 60 5.46 -14.71 7.81
C MET A 60 4.56 -14.93 9.04
N GLY A 61 4.98 -15.78 9.99
CA GLY A 61 4.23 -16.08 11.21
C GLY A 61 4.08 -14.88 12.16
N ASN A 62 4.80 -13.78 11.91
CA ASN A 62 4.53 -12.51 12.56
C ASN A 62 3.27 -11.86 11.95
N ALA A 63 2.11 -12.30 12.44
CA ALA A 63 0.81 -11.81 12.00
C ALA A 63 0.68 -10.29 12.11
N GLY A 64 1.24 -9.67 13.16
CA GLY A 64 1.20 -8.22 13.35
C GLY A 64 1.89 -7.48 12.21
N ASN A 65 3.11 -7.87 11.84
CA ASN A 65 3.82 -7.26 10.71
C ASN A 65 3.09 -7.53 9.39
N LEU A 66 2.62 -8.76 9.17
CA LEU A 66 1.96 -9.15 7.93
C LEU A 66 0.66 -8.38 7.70
N ILE A 67 -0.19 -8.30 8.73
CA ILE A 67 -1.46 -7.56 8.68
C ILE A 67 -1.20 -6.07 8.43
N ASN A 68 -0.23 -5.47 9.15
CA ASN A 68 0.09 -4.06 8.96
C ASN A 68 0.72 -3.80 7.59
N LEU A 69 1.52 -4.72 7.06
CA LEU A 69 2.04 -4.63 5.69
C LEU A 69 0.90 -4.49 4.69
N PHE A 70 -0.05 -5.43 4.69
CA PHE A 70 -1.18 -5.37 3.76
C PHE A 70 -2.08 -4.16 4.03
N ALA A 71 -2.21 -3.68 5.27
CA ALA A 71 -2.94 -2.45 5.59
C ALA A 71 -2.30 -1.18 5.00
N HIS A 72 -1.04 -1.23 4.57
CA HIS A 72 -0.34 -0.12 3.92
C HIS A 72 -0.09 -0.34 2.43
N LEU A 73 -0.45 -1.51 1.89
CA LEU A 73 -0.38 -1.79 0.46
C LEU A 73 -1.66 -1.32 -0.26
N PRO A 74 -1.63 -1.14 -1.60
CA PRO A 74 -2.82 -0.93 -2.41
C PRO A 74 -3.97 -1.88 -2.07
N LEU A 75 -5.21 -1.43 -2.21
CA LEU A 75 -6.43 -2.15 -1.81
C LEU A 75 -6.62 -2.24 -0.29
N ASN A 76 -5.96 -1.40 0.51
CA ASN A 76 -6.13 -1.39 1.97
C ASN A 76 -7.54 -0.96 2.42
N GLU A 77 -8.30 -0.30 1.55
CA GLU A 77 -9.69 0.10 1.77
C GLU A 77 -10.67 -1.08 1.76
N LEU A 78 -10.30 -2.19 1.11
CA LEU A 78 -11.15 -3.38 1.03
C LEU A 78 -11.12 -4.16 2.35
N GLU A 79 -12.31 -4.36 2.91
CA GLU A 79 -12.47 -5.15 4.12
C GLU A 79 -12.06 -6.62 3.90
N ARG A 80 -11.23 -7.13 4.82
CA ARG A 80 -10.71 -8.51 4.74
C ARG A 80 -10.32 -9.08 6.08
N THR A 81 -10.16 -10.40 6.12
CA THR A 81 -9.58 -11.15 7.24
C THR A 81 -8.36 -11.95 6.78
N TYR A 82 -7.55 -12.42 7.73
CA TYR A 82 -6.29 -13.11 7.45
C TYR A 82 -6.25 -14.48 8.14
N GLU A 83 -5.76 -15.48 7.43
CA GLU A 83 -5.38 -16.78 7.97
C GLU A 83 -3.94 -17.09 7.57
N LEU A 84 -3.13 -17.52 8.54
CA LEU A 84 -1.71 -17.80 8.35
C LEU A 84 -1.45 -19.30 8.50
N GLU A 85 -1.05 -19.94 7.42
CA GLU A 85 -0.60 -21.33 7.40
C GLU A 85 0.94 -21.36 7.51
N SER A 86 1.45 -21.15 8.73
CA SER A 86 2.90 -21.01 8.98
C SER A 86 3.72 -22.22 8.53
N ASP A 87 3.18 -23.43 8.68
CA ASP A 87 3.84 -24.68 8.28
C ASP A 87 4.04 -24.80 6.76
N ARG A 88 3.25 -24.04 5.98
CA ARG A 88 3.29 -24.03 4.51
C ARG A 88 3.84 -22.72 3.95
N PHE A 89 4.18 -21.77 4.82
CA PHE A 89 4.58 -20.42 4.44
C PHE A 89 3.56 -19.71 3.53
N THR A 90 2.27 -19.90 3.84
CA THR A 90 1.14 -19.39 3.07
C THR A 90 0.29 -18.42 3.89
N VAL A 91 -0.14 -17.31 3.28
CA VAL A 91 -1.17 -16.43 3.85
C VAL A 91 -2.41 -16.43 2.98
N ASN A 92 -3.58 -16.53 3.62
CA ASN A 92 -4.89 -16.42 3.01
C ASN A 92 -5.50 -15.06 3.42
N LEU A 93 -5.85 -14.25 2.43
CA LEU A 93 -6.56 -12.99 2.59
C LEU A 93 -8.00 -13.20 2.10
N HIS A 94 -8.96 -13.08 3.00
CA HIS A 94 -10.38 -13.24 2.68
C HIS A 94 -11.06 -11.88 2.59
N TYR A 95 -11.23 -11.40 1.36
CA TYR A 95 -11.95 -10.17 1.03
C TYR A 95 -13.46 -10.40 1.12
N LYS A 96 -14.18 -9.36 1.54
CA LYS A 96 -15.66 -9.39 1.61
C LYS A 96 -16.35 -9.08 0.28
N GLU A 97 -15.61 -8.53 -0.67
CA GLU A 97 -16.12 -8.07 -1.96
C GLU A 97 -15.85 -9.09 -3.07
N ALA A 98 -16.61 -9.00 -4.17
CA ALA A 98 -16.40 -9.79 -5.36
C ALA A 98 -15.31 -9.14 -6.24
N ALA A 99 -14.39 -9.96 -6.77
CA ALA A 99 -13.34 -9.48 -7.67
C ALA A 99 -13.91 -8.85 -8.95
N GLY A 100 -15.04 -9.38 -9.43
CA GLY A 100 -15.73 -8.86 -10.61
C GLY A 100 -16.25 -7.43 -10.46
N GLU A 101 -16.62 -7.00 -9.24
CA GLU A 101 -17.16 -5.66 -8.98
C GLU A 101 -16.07 -4.57 -8.98
N ILE A 102 -14.85 -4.93 -8.59
CA ILE A 102 -13.68 -4.04 -8.53
C ILE A 102 -13.07 -3.81 -9.93
N GLY A 103 -13.24 -4.79 -10.83
CA GLY A 103 -12.62 -4.81 -12.14
C GLY A 103 -11.34 -5.65 -12.17
N MET A 104 -11.46 -6.85 -12.76
CA MET A 104 -10.42 -7.90 -12.71
C MET A 104 -9.04 -7.46 -13.22
N LYS A 105 -9.00 -6.61 -14.26
CA LYS A 105 -7.72 -6.16 -14.85
C LYS A 105 -6.91 -5.31 -13.86
N GLU A 106 -7.51 -4.26 -13.32
CA GLU A 106 -6.85 -3.39 -12.33
C GLU A 106 -6.59 -4.12 -11.02
N LEU A 107 -7.54 -4.96 -10.59
CA LEU A 107 -7.38 -5.80 -9.40
C LEU A 107 -6.12 -6.68 -9.49
N LYS A 108 -5.97 -7.47 -10.56
CA LYS A 108 -4.80 -8.35 -10.73
C LYS A 108 -3.48 -7.57 -10.75
N ARG A 109 -3.45 -6.35 -11.31
CA ARG A 109 -2.25 -5.48 -11.30
C ARG A 109 -1.87 -5.02 -9.90
N LYS A 110 -2.85 -4.59 -9.10
CA LYS A 110 -2.62 -4.20 -7.70
C LYS A 110 -2.22 -5.40 -6.85
N LEU A 111 -2.83 -6.56 -7.05
CA LEU A 111 -2.45 -7.79 -6.37
C LEU A 111 -1.04 -8.29 -6.78
N LEU A 112 -0.63 -8.11 -8.03
CA LEU A 112 0.74 -8.40 -8.47
C LEU A 112 1.75 -7.54 -7.69
N TYR A 113 1.48 -6.24 -7.56
CA TYR A 113 2.31 -5.31 -6.79
C TYR A 113 2.39 -5.73 -5.32
N ASN A 114 1.25 -6.00 -4.71
CA ASN A 114 1.16 -6.41 -3.31
C ASN A 114 1.91 -7.72 -3.07
N SER A 115 1.82 -8.67 -4.01
CA SER A 115 2.53 -9.96 -3.94
C SER A 115 4.04 -9.74 -3.99
N LEU A 116 4.51 -8.91 -4.91
CA LEU A 116 5.93 -8.55 -5.02
C LEU A 116 6.45 -7.91 -3.72
N ALA A 117 5.74 -6.91 -3.20
CA ALA A 117 6.11 -6.26 -1.96
C ALA A 117 6.12 -7.24 -0.78
N ALA A 118 5.10 -8.09 -0.67
CA ALA A 118 5.00 -9.11 0.38
C ALA A 118 6.15 -10.12 0.31
N PHE A 119 6.47 -10.66 -0.86
CA PHE A 119 7.58 -11.60 -1.00
C PHE A 119 8.96 -10.96 -0.81
N ALA A 120 9.12 -9.68 -1.17
CA ALA A 120 10.35 -8.94 -0.93
C ALA A 120 10.57 -8.60 0.56
N LEU A 121 9.49 -8.29 1.30
CA LEU A 121 9.54 -7.87 2.70
C LEU A 121 9.49 -9.03 3.69
N ILE A 122 8.92 -10.18 3.31
CA ILE A 122 8.74 -11.34 4.20
C ILE A 122 9.54 -12.53 3.69
N ASP A 123 10.71 -12.80 4.29
CA ASP A 123 11.74 -13.64 3.66
C ASP A 123 11.31 -15.09 3.41
N ASN A 124 10.48 -15.69 4.27
CA ASN A 124 10.07 -17.09 4.09
C ASN A 124 8.70 -17.25 3.40
N LEU A 125 7.92 -16.19 3.17
CA LEU A 125 6.58 -16.26 2.58
C LEU A 125 6.61 -16.83 1.15
N GLN A 126 5.94 -17.94 0.90
CA GLN A 126 5.96 -18.62 -0.40
C GLN A 126 4.69 -18.40 -1.22
N VAL A 127 3.53 -18.29 -0.58
CA VAL A 127 2.24 -18.23 -1.28
C VAL A 127 1.32 -17.20 -0.62
N VAL A 128 0.61 -16.45 -1.46
CA VAL A 128 -0.49 -15.58 -1.07
C VAL A 128 -1.74 -16.00 -1.80
N HIS A 129 -2.78 -16.37 -1.06
CA HIS A 129 -4.11 -16.60 -1.61
C HIS A 129 -4.99 -15.38 -1.34
N TYR A 130 -5.56 -14.83 -2.41
CA TYR A 130 -6.52 -13.74 -2.36
C TYR A 130 -7.90 -14.34 -2.63
N HIS A 131 -8.65 -14.61 -1.57
CA HIS A 131 -10.01 -15.11 -1.64
C HIS A 131 -10.98 -13.94 -1.71
N PHE A 132 -11.59 -13.78 -2.87
CA PHE A 132 -12.77 -12.94 -3.05
C PHE A 132 -14.03 -13.82 -2.92
N THR A 133 -15.20 -13.19 -2.84
CA THR A 133 -16.45 -13.95 -2.68
C THR A 133 -16.82 -14.79 -3.90
N ASP A 134 -16.33 -14.41 -5.08
CA ASP A 134 -16.60 -15.02 -6.39
C ASP A 134 -15.42 -15.82 -6.96
N THR A 135 -14.19 -15.60 -6.48
CA THR A 135 -13.00 -16.24 -7.04
C THR A 135 -11.83 -16.29 -6.05
N THR A 136 -10.80 -17.08 -6.37
CA THR A 136 -9.54 -17.07 -5.64
C THR A 136 -8.39 -16.84 -6.61
N LEU A 137 -7.57 -15.83 -6.33
CA LEU A 137 -6.35 -15.55 -7.06
C LEU A 137 -5.16 -15.98 -6.20
N THR A 138 -4.22 -16.72 -6.80
CA THR A 138 -3.06 -17.25 -6.07
C THR A 138 -1.79 -16.67 -6.64
N ALA A 139 -0.98 -16.02 -5.80
CA ALA A 139 0.37 -15.63 -6.15
C ALA A 139 1.38 -16.54 -5.46
N ARG A 140 2.38 -17.02 -6.19
CA ARG A 140 3.50 -17.78 -5.63
C ARG A 140 4.78 -16.99 -5.83
N ARG A 141 5.68 -17.06 -4.84
CA ARG A 141 7.00 -16.43 -4.92
C ARG A 141 7.75 -16.82 -6.19
N ALA A 142 7.73 -18.11 -6.54
CA ALA A 142 8.41 -18.62 -7.73
C ALA A 142 7.86 -18.06 -9.05
N ASP A 143 6.60 -17.63 -9.11
CA ASP A 143 6.02 -16.95 -10.28
C ASP A 143 6.54 -15.50 -10.36
N VAL A 144 6.64 -14.82 -9.21
CA VAL A 144 7.14 -13.44 -9.12
C VAL A 144 8.66 -13.35 -9.38
N GLU A 145 9.45 -14.29 -8.87
CA GLU A 145 10.90 -14.37 -9.10
C GLU A 145 11.25 -14.65 -10.58
N ARG A 146 10.31 -15.21 -11.37
CA ARG A 146 10.48 -15.33 -12.82
C ARG A 146 10.35 -14.00 -13.55
N ILE A 147 9.60 -13.06 -12.99
CA ILE A 147 9.35 -11.74 -13.58
C ILE A 147 10.48 -10.77 -13.18
N PHE A 148 10.89 -10.81 -11.91
CA PHE A 148 11.94 -9.95 -11.35
C PHE A 148 13.17 -10.79 -11.00
N PRO A 149 14.14 -10.93 -11.91
CA PRO A 149 15.31 -11.77 -11.69
C PRO A 149 16.21 -11.20 -10.58
N GLY A 150 16.68 -12.08 -9.69
CA GLY A 150 17.51 -11.74 -8.54
C GLY A 150 16.76 -11.81 -7.22
N PRO A 151 17.44 -11.58 -6.07
CA PRO A 151 16.78 -11.63 -4.78
C PRO A 151 15.79 -10.46 -4.64
N LEU A 152 14.51 -10.77 -4.41
CA LEU A 152 13.45 -9.75 -4.31
C LEU A 152 13.74 -8.70 -3.23
N ALA A 153 14.42 -9.08 -2.14
CA ALA A 153 14.82 -8.17 -1.08
C ALA A 153 15.77 -7.05 -1.54
N GLU A 154 16.50 -7.23 -2.66
CA GLU A 154 17.35 -6.17 -3.20
C GLU A 154 16.57 -5.05 -3.88
N LEU A 155 15.30 -5.30 -4.26
CA LEU A 155 14.40 -4.30 -4.82
C LEU A 155 13.97 -3.27 -3.77
N LEU A 156 14.10 -3.57 -2.48
CA LEU A 156 13.67 -2.70 -1.36
C LEU A 156 14.55 -1.46 -1.14
N LYS A 157 15.38 -1.08 -2.11
CA LYS A 157 16.06 0.22 -2.15
C LYS A 157 15.19 1.19 -2.94
N GLU A 158 15.00 2.40 -2.44
CA GLU A 158 14.05 3.38 -3.00
C GLU A 158 14.28 3.60 -4.51
N GLU A 159 15.52 3.81 -4.94
CA GLU A 159 15.84 4.03 -6.35
C GLU A 159 15.55 2.79 -7.20
N ARG A 160 15.92 1.60 -6.69
CA ARG A 160 15.65 0.34 -7.40
C ARG A 160 14.16 0.03 -7.49
N TRP A 161 13.40 0.30 -6.43
CA TRP A 161 11.95 0.12 -6.44
C TRP A 161 11.29 1.04 -7.46
N GLN A 162 11.71 2.30 -7.52
CA GLN A 162 11.21 3.24 -8.51
C GLN A 162 11.55 2.78 -9.94
N GLU A 163 12.80 2.39 -10.20
CA GLU A 163 13.28 2.06 -11.54
C GLU A 163 12.84 0.68 -12.04
N ASP A 164 12.98 -0.35 -11.19
CA ASP A 164 12.78 -1.74 -11.55
C ASP A 164 11.33 -2.19 -11.33
N VAL A 165 10.57 -1.51 -10.45
CA VAL A 165 9.17 -1.86 -10.13
C VAL A 165 8.20 -0.78 -10.62
N GLN A 166 8.21 0.42 -10.04
CA GLN A 166 7.13 1.41 -10.30
C GLN A 166 7.07 1.88 -11.75
N LYS A 167 8.22 2.13 -12.40
CA LYS A 167 8.26 2.49 -13.82
C LYS A 167 7.70 1.39 -14.72
N LYS A 168 7.78 0.12 -14.33
CA LYS A 168 7.24 -1.02 -15.08
C LYS A 168 5.71 -1.06 -15.07
N TRP A 169 5.06 -0.39 -14.12
CA TRP A 169 3.60 -0.29 -14.08
C TRP A 169 3.02 0.62 -15.19
N ALA A 170 3.86 1.32 -15.96
CA ALA A 170 3.46 2.02 -17.17
C ALA A 170 3.59 1.15 -18.45
N ASP A 171 4.22 -0.02 -18.36
CA ASP A 171 4.43 -0.94 -19.48
C ASP A 171 3.31 -1.99 -19.52
N GLU A 172 2.37 -1.79 -20.44
CA GLU A 172 1.17 -2.63 -20.58
C GLU A 172 1.53 -4.08 -20.95
N GLU A 173 2.47 -4.29 -21.88
CA GLU A 173 2.88 -5.63 -22.32
C GLU A 173 3.54 -6.40 -21.18
N PHE A 174 4.39 -5.71 -20.42
CA PHE A 174 4.98 -6.27 -19.21
C PHE A 174 3.90 -6.68 -18.19
N LEU A 175 2.92 -5.81 -17.92
CA LEU A 175 1.87 -6.08 -16.95
C LEU A 175 0.98 -7.25 -17.37
N GLU A 176 0.53 -7.31 -18.62
CA GLU A 176 -0.32 -8.41 -19.10
C GLU A 176 0.40 -9.75 -19.00
N LYS A 177 1.66 -9.82 -19.44
CA LYS A 177 2.47 -11.04 -19.33
C LYS A 177 2.75 -11.44 -17.88
N SER A 178 3.02 -10.46 -17.02
CA SER A 178 3.30 -10.69 -15.60
C SER A 178 2.06 -11.18 -14.85
N VAL A 179 0.91 -10.56 -15.12
CA VAL A 179 -0.38 -10.98 -14.57
C VAL A 179 -0.74 -12.39 -15.02
N GLU A 180 -0.55 -12.73 -16.29
CA GLU A 180 -0.78 -14.09 -16.79
C GLU A 180 0.17 -15.10 -16.13
N THR A 181 1.44 -14.73 -15.95
CA THR A 181 2.43 -15.60 -15.30
C THR A 181 2.07 -15.93 -13.85
N VAL A 182 1.49 -14.96 -13.12
CA VAL A 182 1.16 -15.13 -11.69
C VAL A 182 -0.27 -15.65 -11.49
N PHE A 183 -1.24 -15.23 -12.31
CA PHE A 183 -2.68 -15.44 -12.10
C PHE A 183 -3.42 -16.05 -13.31
N GLY A 184 -2.70 -16.60 -14.31
CA GLY A 184 -3.27 -17.22 -15.52
C GLY A 184 -3.56 -18.73 -15.40
N GLY A 185 -3.37 -19.30 -14.20
CA GLY A 185 -3.67 -20.70 -13.91
C GLY A 185 -5.14 -21.02 -13.75
#